data_AF-A0A952BM37-F1
#
_entry.id   AF-A0A952BM37-F1
#
_cell.length_a   1.000
_cell.length_b   1.000
_cell.length_c   1.000
_cell.angle_alpha   90.00
_cell.angle_beta   90.00
_cell.angle_gamma   90.00
#
_symmetry.space_group_name_H-M   'P 1'
#
loop_
_entity.id
_entity.type
_entity.pdbx_description
1 polymer ?
#
loop_
_entity_poly.entity_id
_entity_poly.type
_entity_poly.pdbx_seq_one_letter_code
_entity_poly.pdbx_strand_id
1 'polypeptide(L)' 'MNDPRRILMEKLTEIGFSQSDAIIIAMDVGSSQALVNDEYLNNFRYSKNKRLLALNFICNFYTGVLFEDSNNE' A
#
# COMPACT_ATOMS: atom_id res chain seq x y z
N MET A 1 -18.08 -5.35 -2.83
CA MET A 1 -16.84 -4.82 -3.42
C MET A 1 -15.87 -4.59 -2.27
N ASN A 2 -14.72 -5.27 -2.28
CA ASN A 2 -13.70 -5.10 -1.24
C ASN A 2 -13.09 -3.70 -1.36
N ASP A 3 -12.95 -2.97 -0.24
CA ASP A 3 -12.33 -1.64 -0.25
C ASP A 3 -10.86 -1.78 -0.69
N PRO A 4 -10.44 -1.14 -1.80
CA PRO A 4 -9.05 -1.12 -2.26
C PRO A 4 -8.02 -0.86 -1.16
N ARG A 5 -8.36 0.03 -0.22
CA ARG A 5 -7.46 0.44 0.86
C ARG A 5 -7.30 -0.68 1.87
N ARG A 6 -8.34 -1.49 2.08
CA ARG A 6 -8.26 -2.68 2.93
C ARG A 6 -7.30 -3.71 2.34
N ILE A 7 -7.38 -3.98 1.05
CA ILE A 7 -6.49 -4.93 0.36
C ILE A 7 -5.04 -4.45 0.47
N LEU A 8 -4.78 -3.15 0.21
CA LEU A 8 -3.45 -2.58 0.34
C LEU A 8 -2.92 -2.68 1.78
N MET A 9 -3.74 -2.37 2.79
CA MET A 9 -3.38 -2.50 4.20
C MET A 9 -2.98 -3.94 4.56
N GLU A 10 -3.77 -4.93 4.11
CA GLU A 10 -3.48 -6.35 4.34
C GLU A 10 -2.14 -6.75 3.68
N LYS A 11 -1.89 -6.36 2.43
CA LYS A 11 -0.62 -6.62 1.72
C LYS A 11 0.59 -5.98 2.40
N LEU A 12 0.46 -4.74 2.89
CA LEU A 12 1.53 -4.08 3.64
C LEU A 12 1.83 -4.80 4.97
N THR A 13 0.79 -5.27 5.64
CA THR A 13 0.92 -6.03 6.89
C THR A 13 1.61 -7.38 6.64
N GLU A 14 1.29 -8.07 5.53
CA GLU A 14 1.92 -9.33 5.11
C GLU A 14 3.45 -9.19 4.93
N ILE A 15 3.93 -8.06 4.41
CA ILE A 15 5.38 -7.79 4.26
C ILE A 15 6.02 -7.18 5.52
N GLY A 16 5.27 -7.15 6.63
CA GLY A 16 5.77 -6.78 7.95
C GLY A 16 5.82 -5.29 8.23
N PHE A 17 4.89 -4.51 7.67
CA PHE A 17 4.55 -3.19 8.21
C PHE A 17 3.69 -3.39 9.47
N SER A 18 3.80 -2.46 10.42
CA SER A 18 2.86 -2.41 11.54
C SER A 18 1.44 -2.13 11.02
N GLN A 19 0.43 -2.62 11.73
CA GLN A 19 -0.96 -2.38 11.34
C GLN A 19 -1.29 -0.89 11.31
N SER A 20 -0.76 -0.10 12.25
CA SER A 20 -0.94 1.35 12.28
C SER A 20 -0.35 2.05 11.05
N ASP A 21 0.87 1.68 10.65
CA ASP A 21 1.51 2.28 9.48
C ASP A 21 0.80 1.86 8.19
N ALA A 22 0.41 0.59 8.08
CA ALA A 22 -0.32 0.07 6.94
C ALA A 22 -1.66 0.80 6.76
N ILE A 23 -2.38 1.10 7.85
CA ILE A 23 -3.63 1.88 7.81
C ILE A 23 -3.35 3.30 7.32
N ILE A 24 -2.36 3.99 7.88
CA ILE A 24 -2.00 5.36 7.48
C ILE A 24 -1.66 5.41 5.99
N ILE A 25 -0.76 4.53 5.55
CA ILE A 25 -0.34 4.45 4.15
C ILE A 25 -1.53 4.17 3.24
N ALA A 26 -2.38 3.19 3.57
CA ALA A 26 -3.53 2.86 2.73
C ALA A 26 -4.57 3.99 2.65
N MET A 27 -4.77 4.74 3.74
CA MET A 27 -5.62 5.94 3.73
C MET A 27 -5.02 7.03 2.84
N ASP A 28 -3.71 7.29 2.96
CA ASP A 28 -3.04 8.35 2.22
C ASP A 28 -3.00 8.03 0.71
N VAL A 29 -2.70 6.78 0.33
CA VAL A 29 -2.78 6.28 -1.05
C VAL A 29 -4.18 6.41 -1.63
N GLY A 30 -5.20 6.11 -0.83
CA GLY A 30 -6.60 6.26 -1.21
C GLY A 30 -7.10 7.71 -1.21
N SER A 31 -6.29 8.65 -0.71
CA SER A 31 -6.60 10.07 -0.70
C SER A 31 -5.95 10.77 -1.91
N SER A 32 -6.63 11.71 -2.54
CA SER A 32 -6.04 12.51 -3.62
C SER A 32 -5.08 13.60 -3.12
N GLN A 33 -4.77 13.64 -1.83
CA GLN A 33 -4.02 14.72 -1.18
C GLN A 33 -2.55 14.39 -0.91
N ALA A 34 -2.15 13.12 -1.02
CA ALA A 34 -0.79 12.67 -0.73
C ALA A 34 -0.23 11.82 -1.88
N LEU A 35 1.01 12.12 -2.29
CA LEU A 35 1.77 11.23 -3.17
C LEU A 35 2.62 10.30 -2.30
N VAL A 36 2.21 9.03 -2.22
CA VAL A 36 2.95 8.01 -1.46
C VAL A 36 4.05 7.40 -2.34
N ASN A 37 5.29 7.86 -2.14
CA ASN A 37 6.51 7.45 -2.86
C ASN A 37 7.61 6.94 -1.87
N ASP A 38 8.82 6.61 -2.35
CA ASP A 38 9.90 6.09 -1.47
C ASP A 38 10.28 7.08 -0.37
N GLU A 39 10.26 8.38 -0.67
CA GLU A 39 10.57 9.45 0.29
C GLU A 39 9.54 9.49 1.42
N TYR A 40 8.25 9.42 1.08
CA TYR A 40 7.18 9.29 2.06
C TYR A 40 7.37 8.04 2.94
N LEU A 41 7.65 6.89 2.34
CA LEU A 41 7.85 5.63 3.08
C LEU A 41 9.11 5.65 3.95
N ASN A 42 10.11 6.46 3.61
CA ASN A 42 11.33 6.61 4.40
C ASN A 42 11.06 7.25 5.78
N ASN A 43 9.96 8.02 5.93
CA ASN A 43 9.55 8.60 7.21
C ASN A 43 9.17 7.53 8.26
N PHE A 44 8.78 6.34 7.81
CA PHE A 44 8.40 5.21 8.68
C PHE A 44 9.59 4.35 9.11
N ARG A 45 10.83 4.71 8.70
CA ARG A 45 12.09 4.04 9.09
C ARG A 45 12.16 2.55 8.71
N TYR A 46 11.40 2.11 7.72
CA TYR A 46 11.53 0.77 7.14
C TYR A 46 12.77 0.66 6.25
N SER A 47 13.32 -0.55 6.15
CA SER A 47 14.46 -0.84 5.27
C SER A 47 14.11 -0.59 3.81
N LYS A 48 15.12 -0.24 2.99
CA LYS A 48 14.94 0.02 1.56
C LYS A 48 14.21 -1.14 0.85
N ASN A 49 14.55 -2.38 1.16
CA ASN A 49 13.90 -3.55 0.57
C ASN A 49 12.40 -3.63 0.91
N LYS A 50 12.01 -3.33 2.16
CA LYS A 50 10.59 -3.28 2.55
C LYS A 50 9.84 -2.17 1.84
N ARG A 51 10.46 -0.98 1.71
CA ARG A 51 9.84 0.15 1.00
C ARG A 51 9.65 -0.15 -0.49
N LEU A 52 10.61 -0.81 -1.14
CA LEU A 52 10.47 -1.24 -2.54
C LEU A 52 9.31 -2.23 -2.72
N LEU A 53 9.13 -3.19 -1.81
CA LEU A 53 7.98 -4.09 -1.84
C LEU A 53 6.65 -3.33 -1.64
N ALA A 54 6.61 -2.40 -0.69
CA ALA A 54 5.43 -1.56 -0.47
C ALA A 54 5.09 -0.71 -1.71
N LEU A 55 6.11 -0.13 -2.37
CA LEU A 55 5.92 0.65 -3.60
C LEU A 55 5.29 -0.16 -4.72
N ASN A 56 5.64 -1.44 -4.87
CA ASN A 56 4.99 -2.30 -5.85
C ASN A 56 3.48 -2.42 -5.59
N PHE A 57 3.06 -2.64 -4.34
CA PHE A 57 1.63 -2.69 -4.01
C PHE A 57 0.92 -1.35 -4.21
N ILE A 58 1.58 -0.24 -3.88
CA ILE A 58 1.06 1.12 -4.08
C ILE A 58 0.90 1.43 -5.58
N CYS A 59 1.88 1.05 -6.41
CA CYS A 59 1.77 1.17 -7.86
C CYS A 59 0.63 0.32 -8.42
N ASN A 60 0.46 -0.91 -7.93
CA ASN A 60 -0.67 -1.77 -8.31
C ASN A 60 -2.02 -1.16 -7.90
N PHE A 61 -2.07 -0.47 -6.76
CA PHE A 61 -3.26 0.27 -6.34
C PHE A 61 -3.59 1.40 -7.33
N TYR A 62 -2.61 2.23 -7.68
CA TYR A 62 -2.84 3.38 -8.58
C TYR A 62 -3.19 2.97 -10.02
N THR A 63 -2.66 1.84 -10.49
CA THR A 63 -2.93 1.32 -11.84
C THR A 63 -4.22 0.49 -11.92
N GLY A 64 -4.83 0.18 -10.78
CA GLY A 64 -6.02 -0.67 -10.72
C GLY A 64 -5.76 -2.17 -10.79
N VAL A 65 -4.50 -2.58 -11.01
CA VAL A 65 -4.09 -4.00 -11.06
C VAL A 65 -4.38 -4.72 -9.75
N LEU A 66 -4.32 -4.02 -8.62
CA LEU A 66 -4.67 -4.58 -7.31
C LEU A 66 -6.12 -5.14 -7.26
N PHE A 67 -6.98 -4.74 -8.20
CA PHE A 67 -8.39 -5.14 -8.27
C PHE A 67 -8.65 -6.30 -9.24
N GLU A 68 -7.73 -6.57 -10.16
CA GLU A 68 -7.93 -7.57 -11.22
C GLU A 68 -7.83 -9.01 -10.69
N ASP A 69 -6.99 -9.25 -9.67
CA ASP A 69 -6.88 -10.55 -9.01
C ASP A 69 -8.12 -10.91 -8.14
N SER A 70 -8.97 -9.92 -7.81
CA SER A 70 -10.16 -10.14 -6.96
C SER A 70 -11.43 -10.53 -7.73
N ASN A 71 -11.40 -10.56 -9.07
CA ASN A 71 -12.56 -10.84 -9.92
C ASN A 71 -12.49 -12.22 -10.63
N ASN A 72 -11.52 -13.06 -10.28
CA ASN A 72 -11.29 -14.38 -10.89
C ASN A 72 -11.64 -15.57 -9.95
N GLU A 73 -12.48 -15.35 -8.93
CA GLU A 73 -13.06 -16.43 -8.11
C GLU A 73 -14.59 -16.49 -8.23
#